data_AF-A0A6G0U6D5-F1
#
_entry.id   AF-A0A6G0U6D5-F1
#
_cell.length_a   1.000
_cell.length_b   1.000
_cell.length_c   1.000
_cell.angle_alpha   90.00
_cell.angle_beta   90.00
_cell.angle_gamma   90.00
#
_symmetry.space_group_name_H-M   'P 1'
#
loop_
_entity.id
_entity.type
_entity.pdbx_description
1 polymer ?
#
loop_
_entity_poly.entity_id
_entity_poly.type
_entity_poly.pdbx_seq_one_letter_code
_entity_poly.pdbx_strand_id
1 'polypeptide(L)'
;MTIMENTPDIGFKYVFKRIIYFNSDCKDLIIKTLKVIKDEILKTNSCDTFDCIVYIDSFGIYCNNENVINQFERFIVSKLPDNTLIYPHYTVNLVNFEEIRKFQKHAHLPLGQCIIEAIQVIKESIEKFTLQNIFLSFNGGKDCVVLLYLFQAVLEELKYNERIKAVYFQSDDQFSEEEDYVQSTVNRFNLDLKVIKGELKSGLNDFLKENPQFCASIIGTRQSDTGSRKLQFFQVK
;
A
#
# COMPACT_ATOMS: atom_id res chain seq x y z
N MET A 1 -1.54 -5.76 -7.22
CA MET A 1 -2.24 -7.04 -7.03
C MET A 1 -1.73 -7.99 -8.07
N THR A 2 -0.74 -8.80 -7.65
CA THR A 2 -0.15 -9.89 -8.41
C THR A 2 -1.27 -10.66 -9.10
N ILE A 3 -1.23 -10.73 -10.42
CA ILE A 3 -2.09 -11.61 -11.20
C ILE A 3 -1.85 -13.01 -10.64
N MET A 4 -2.82 -13.51 -9.86
CA MET A 4 -2.77 -14.85 -9.29
C MET A 4 -3.03 -15.82 -10.43
N GLU A 5 -1.97 -16.16 -11.17
CA GLU A 5 -1.94 -17.42 -11.91
C GLU A 5 -2.04 -18.54 -10.87
N ASN A 6 -3.24 -19.12 -10.73
CA ASN A 6 -3.56 -20.37 -10.04
C ASN A 6 -2.56 -20.81 -8.95
N THR A 7 -2.37 -20.01 -7.90
CA THR A 7 -1.79 -20.54 -6.67
C THR A 7 -2.88 -21.32 -5.94
N PRO A 8 -2.65 -22.58 -5.53
CA PRO A 8 -3.59 -23.33 -4.71
C PRO A 8 -3.95 -22.57 -3.43
N ASP A 9 -5.02 -22.99 -2.76
CA ASP A 9 -5.72 -22.37 -1.62
C ASP A 9 -4.87 -22.23 -0.32
N ILE A 10 -3.65 -21.71 -0.46
CA ILE A 10 -2.60 -21.60 0.56
C ILE A 10 -3.00 -20.64 1.68
N GLY A 11 -3.91 -19.69 1.37
CA GLY A 11 -4.46 -18.75 2.35
C GLY A 11 -5.24 -19.41 3.49
N PHE A 12 -5.76 -20.62 3.30
CA PHE A 12 -6.44 -21.39 4.35
C PHE A 12 -5.53 -22.43 5.04
N LYS A 13 -4.33 -22.66 4.51
CA LYS A 13 -3.38 -23.69 5.00
C LYS A 13 -2.43 -23.16 6.07
N TYR A 14 -2.10 -21.87 6.04
CA TYR A 14 -1.11 -21.26 6.92
C TYR A 14 -1.60 -19.99 7.61
N VAL A 15 -1.31 -19.88 8.91
CA VAL A 15 -1.63 -18.71 9.74
C VAL A 15 -0.72 -17.52 9.41
N PHE A 16 0.57 -17.76 9.20
CA PHE A 16 1.54 -16.69 8.95
C PHE A 16 2.02 -16.70 7.50
N LYS A 17 2.18 -15.49 6.95
CA LYS A 17 2.75 -15.25 5.62
C LYS A 17 3.68 -14.05 5.62
N ARG A 18 4.78 -14.15 4.87
CA ARG A 18 5.70 -13.03 4.60
C ARG A 18 6.01 -12.98 3.11
N ILE A 19 5.81 -11.82 2.50
CA ILE A 19 6.21 -11.57 1.11
C ILE A 19 7.47 -10.72 1.15
N ILE A 20 8.50 -11.15 0.43
CA ILE A 20 9.80 -10.48 0.34
C ILE A 20 10.05 -10.14 -1.13
N TYR A 21 10.35 -8.88 -1.41
CA TYR A 21 10.63 -8.37 -2.75
C TYR A 21 12.14 -8.38 -3.05
N PHE A 22 12.49 -8.58 -4.32
CA PHE A 22 13.86 -8.60 -4.80
C PHE A 22 13.98 -7.87 -6.15
N ASN A 23 15.17 -7.39 -6.49
CA ASN A 23 15.43 -6.81 -7.80
C ASN A 23 15.25 -7.87 -8.90
N SER A 24 14.47 -7.57 -9.95
CA SER A 24 14.08 -8.53 -11.01
C SER A 24 15.27 -9.30 -11.62
N ASP A 25 16.41 -8.63 -11.74
CA ASP A 25 17.64 -9.19 -12.33
C ASP A 25 18.31 -10.24 -11.44
N CYS A 26 17.88 -10.35 -10.18
CA CYS A 26 18.39 -11.29 -9.19
C CYS A 26 17.55 -12.57 -9.06
N LYS A 27 16.52 -12.76 -9.89
CA LYS A 27 15.56 -13.88 -9.74
C LYS A 27 16.23 -15.26 -9.69
N ASP A 28 17.21 -15.52 -10.56
CA ASP A 28 17.91 -16.80 -10.60
C ASP A 28 18.75 -17.04 -9.34
N LEU A 29 19.37 -15.98 -8.80
CA LEU A 29 20.11 -16.04 -7.54
C LEU A 29 19.17 -16.33 -6.37
N ILE A 30 17.99 -15.69 -6.36
CA ILE A 30 16.95 -15.93 -5.36
C ILE A 30 16.50 -17.39 -5.40
N ILE A 31 16.14 -17.93 -6.56
CA ILE A 31 15.69 -19.32 -6.69
C ILE A 31 16.75 -20.30 -6.18
N LYS A 32 18.03 -20.08 -6.52
CA LYS A 32 19.14 -20.92 -6.04
C LYS A 32 19.30 -20.84 -4.52
N THR A 33 19.24 -19.64 -3.96
CA THR A 33 19.42 -19.40 -2.53
C THR A 33 18.27 -19.97 -1.71
N LEU A 34 17.03 -19.81 -2.17
CA LEU A 34 15.83 -20.35 -1.52
C LEU A 34 15.87 -21.88 -1.43
N LYS A 35 16.43 -22.57 -2.43
CA LYS A 35 16.61 -24.03 -2.37
C LYS A 35 17.53 -24.44 -1.21
N VAL A 36 18.67 -23.76 -1.05
CA VAL A 36 19.63 -24.02 0.02
C VAL A 36 19.01 -23.76 1.40
N ILE A 37 18.33 -22.63 1.55
CA ILE A 37 17.68 -22.25 2.81
C ILE A 37 16.55 -23.23 3.16
N LYS A 38 15.79 -23.67 2.16
CA LYS A 38 14.70 -24.63 2.37
C LYS A 38 15.21 -25.91 3.05
N ASP A 39 16.33 -26.44 2.57
CA ASP A 39 16.94 -27.64 3.14
C ASP A 39 17.47 -27.41 4.56
N GLU A 40 18.04 -26.24 4.86
CA GLU A 40 18.52 -25.88 6.20
C GLU A 40 17.38 -25.72 7.22
N ILE A 41 16.29 -25.08 6.82
CA ILE A 41 15.11 -24.89 7.67
C ILE A 41 14.45 -26.23 7.98
N LEU A 42 14.29 -27.12 7.00
CA LEU A 42 13.72 -28.46 7.20
C LEU A 42 14.58 -29.35 8.11
N LYS A 43 15.91 -29.19 8.09
CA LYS A 43 16.82 -29.91 8.99
C LYS A 43 16.73 -29.43 10.43
N THR A 44 16.55 -28.13 10.62
CA THR A 44 16.56 -27.49 11.96
C THR A 44 15.19 -27.45 12.62
N ASN A 45 14.11 -27.62 11.86
CA ASN A 45 12.73 -27.58 12.35
C ASN A 45 11.98 -28.86 11.97
N SER A 46 12.21 -29.94 12.71
CA SER A 46 11.76 -31.30 12.36
C SER A 46 10.24 -31.53 12.28
N CYS A 47 9.41 -30.54 12.64
CA CYS A 47 7.94 -30.67 12.62
C CYS A 47 7.22 -29.51 11.91
N ASP A 48 7.93 -28.46 11.49
CA ASP A 48 7.29 -27.30 10.87
C ASP A 48 7.21 -27.47 9.35
N THR A 49 5.98 -27.45 8.84
CA THR A 49 5.73 -27.41 7.41
C THR A 49 5.62 -25.95 6.96
N PHE A 50 6.26 -25.64 5.83
CA PHE A 50 6.17 -24.33 5.21
C PHE A 50 6.16 -24.47 3.69
N ASP A 51 5.52 -23.51 3.04
CA ASP A 51 5.59 -23.35 1.59
C ASP A 51 6.38 -22.09 1.24
N CYS A 52 7.17 -22.18 0.17
CA CYS A 52 7.93 -21.07 -0.39
C CYS A 52 7.59 -20.96 -1.87
N ILE A 53 7.01 -19.83 -2.28
CA ILE A 53 6.53 -19.60 -3.63
C ILE A 53 7.28 -18.43 -4.22
N VAL A 54 7.86 -18.62 -5.41
CA VAL A 54 8.56 -17.55 -6.13
C VAL A 54 7.61 -16.95 -7.16
N TYR A 55 7.47 -15.64 -7.11
CA TYR A 55 6.71 -14.82 -8.05
C TYR A 55 7.66 -14.15 -9.05
N ILE A 56 7.17 -13.12 -9.76
CA ILE A 56 7.95 -12.40 -10.78
C ILE A 56 9.14 -11.66 -10.15
N ASP A 57 8.89 -10.91 -9.08
CA ASP A 57 9.79 -9.96 -8.40
C ASP A 57 9.79 -10.11 -6.88
N SER A 58 9.22 -11.21 -6.39
CA SER A 58 9.03 -11.46 -4.97
C SER A 58 8.97 -12.96 -4.70
N PHE A 59 9.08 -13.33 -3.43
CA PHE A 59 8.75 -14.67 -2.97
C PHE A 59 7.96 -14.60 -1.67
N GLY A 60 7.05 -15.54 -1.51
CA GLY A 60 6.23 -15.70 -0.31
C GLY A 60 6.71 -16.89 0.52
N ILE A 61 6.83 -16.68 1.83
CA ILE A 61 7.06 -17.72 2.84
C ILE A 61 5.77 -17.87 3.64
N TYR A 62 5.28 -19.10 3.74
CA TYR A 62 4.02 -19.43 4.41
C TYR A 62 4.26 -20.53 5.44
N CYS A 63 3.92 -20.29 6.71
CA CYS A 63 4.12 -21.26 7.77
C CYS A 63 3.10 -21.06 8.90
N ASN A 64 2.85 -22.10 9.69
CA ASN A 64 2.03 -22.00 10.91
C ASN A 64 2.85 -21.60 12.15
N ASN A 65 4.17 -21.45 11.99
CA ASN A 65 5.10 -21.03 13.03
C ASN A 65 5.84 -19.77 12.59
N GLU A 66 5.56 -18.64 13.26
CA GLU A 66 6.19 -17.35 12.94
C GLU A 66 7.71 -17.35 13.17
N ASN A 67 8.21 -18.17 14.12
CA ASN A 67 9.66 -18.28 14.35
C ASN A 67 10.40 -18.85 13.14
N VAL A 68 9.77 -19.76 12.40
CA VAL A 68 10.33 -20.32 11.17
C VAL A 68 10.41 -19.25 10.08
N ILE A 69 9.40 -18.38 9.97
CA ILE A 69 9.44 -17.23 9.04
C ILE A 69 10.60 -16.30 9.40
N ASN A 70 10.74 -15.94 10.67
CA ASN A 70 11.81 -15.06 11.14
C ASN A 70 13.20 -15.68 10.94
N GLN A 71 13.35 -16.99 11.16
CA GLN A 71 14.59 -17.71 10.91
C GLN A 71 14.92 -17.72 9.41
N PHE A 72 13.92 -17.98 8.56
CA PHE A 72 14.08 -17.97 7.11
C PHE A 72 14.55 -16.59 6.62
N GLU A 73 13.95 -15.52 7.15
CA GLU A 73 14.30 -14.13 6.84
C GLU A 73 15.76 -13.81 7.23
N ARG A 74 16.22 -14.26 8.40
CA ARG A 74 17.62 -14.11 8.81
C ARG A 74 18.57 -14.85 7.87
N PHE A 75 18.23 -16.07 7.47
CA PHE A 75 19.06 -16.86 6.57
C PHE A 75 19.14 -16.24 5.17
N ILE A 76 18.03 -15.75 4.62
CA ILE A 76 18.04 -15.13 3.29
C ILE A 76 18.88 -13.84 3.30
N VAL A 77 18.73 -12.99 4.32
CA VAL A 77 19.53 -11.78 4.47
C VAL A 77 21.02 -12.12 4.61
N SER A 78 21.37 -13.17 5.37
CA SER A 78 22.77 -13.55 5.58
C SER A 78 23.48 -14.15 4.36
N LYS A 79 22.72 -14.70 3.39
CA LYS A 79 23.27 -15.45 2.24
C LYS A 79 23.25 -14.65 0.94
N LEU A 80 22.50 -13.55 0.88
CA LEU A 80 22.39 -12.73 -0.32
C LEU A 80 23.32 -11.51 -0.25
N PRO A 81 23.87 -11.08 -1.40
CA PRO A 81 24.57 -9.80 -1.48
C PRO A 81 23.66 -8.63 -1.10
N ASP A 82 24.27 -7.55 -0.61
CA ASP A 82 23.59 -6.26 -0.42
C ASP A 82 22.87 -5.83 -1.70
N ASN A 83 21.75 -5.12 -1.55
CA ASN A 83 20.88 -4.65 -2.65
C ASN A 83 20.19 -5.75 -3.49
N THR A 84 20.31 -7.03 -3.09
CA THR A 84 19.55 -8.13 -3.74
C THR A 84 18.09 -8.11 -3.29
N LEU A 85 17.89 -8.07 -1.97
CA LEU A 85 16.58 -7.91 -1.35
C LEU A 85 16.27 -6.43 -1.26
N ILE A 86 15.00 -6.13 -1.46
CA ILE A 86 14.50 -4.77 -1.31
C ILE A 86 14.16 -4.59 0.18
N TYR A 87 15.00 -3.83 0.92
CA TYR A 87 14.90 -3.59 2.36
C TYR A 87 14.52 -2.12 2.68
N PRO A 88 13.62 -1.85 3.66
CA PRO A 88 12.88 -2.83 4.46
C PRO A 88 12.03 -3.71 3.56
N HIS A 89 11.63 -4.92 3.95
CA HIS A 89 10.77 -5.79 3.12
C HIS A 89 9.38 -5.18 2.78
N TYR A 90 9.21 -3.90 3.09
CA TYR A 90 8.14 -2.98 2.72
C TYR A 90 8.56 -1.99 1.62
N THR A 91 9.77 -2.07 1.06
CA THR A 91 10.17 -1.26 -0.09
C THR A 91 9.51 -1.82 -1.34
N VAL A 92 8.26 -1.41 -1.50
CA VAL A 92 7.87 -0.60 -2.64
C VAL A 92 8.61 -0.96 -3.93
N ASN A 93 8.12 -1.98 -4.64
CA ASN A 93 8.11 -1.84 -6.10
C ASN A 93 7.66 -0.41 -6.44
N LEU A 94 8.30 0.22 -7.43
CA LEU A 94 7.72 1.37 -8.12
C LEU A 94 6.23 1.08 -8.29
N VAL A 95 5.38 2.02 -7.89
CA VAL A 95 3.95 1.76 -7.86
C VAL A 95 3.53 1.40 -9.29
N ASN A 96 3.23 0.12 -9.51
CA ASN A 96 2.86 -0.36 -10.83
C ASN A 96 1.38 -0.07 -11.04
N PHE A 97 1.10 1.12 -11.56
CA PHE A 97 -0.25 1.55 -11.91
C PHE A 97 -0.84 0.77 -13.08
N GLU A 98 -0.05 0.00 -13.86
CA GLU A 98 -0.61 -0.87 -14.90
C GLU A 98 -1.54 -1.92 -14.32
N GLU A 99 -1.26 -2.43 -13.12
CA GLU A 99 -2.16 -3.39 -12.48
C GLU A 99 -3.51 -2.74 -12.18
N ILE A 100 -3.51 -1.51 -11.63
CA ILE A 100 -4.74 -0.74 -11.39
C ILE A 100 -5.50 -0.51 -12.71
N ARG A 101 -4.79 -0.15 -13.78
CA ARG A 101 -5.36 -0.03 -15.13
C ARG A 101 -5.92 -1.35 -15.67
N LYS A 102 -5.27 -2.48 -15.38
CA LYS A 102 -5.76 -3.83 -15.75
C LYS A 102 -7.02 -4.20 -14.96
N PHE A 103 -7.14 -3.80 -13.68
CA PHE A 103 -8.35 -4.04 -12.89
C PHE A 103 -9.58 -3.32 -13.44
N GLN A 104 -9.40 -2.16 -14.07
CA GLN A 104 -10.51 -1.49 -14.77
C GLN A 104 -11.11 -2.32 -15.91
N LYS A 105 -10.39 -3.31 -16.44
CA LYS A 105 -10.89 -4.25 -17.46
C LYS A 105 -11.69 -5.42 -16.88
N HIS A 106 -11.68 -5.60 -15.56
CA HIS A 106 -12.36 -6.70 -14.86
C HIS A 106 -13.68 -6.24 -14.22
N ALA A 107 -14.48 -5.45 -14.94
CA ALA A 107 -15.77 -4.91 -14.48
C ALA A 107 -16.82 -5.98 -14.13
N HIS A 108 -16.58 -7.24 -14.50
CA HIS A 108 -17.42 -8.39 -14.11
C HIS A 108 -17.19 -8.82 -12.65
N LEU A 109 -16.10 -8.40 -12.01
CA LEU A 109 -15.81 -8.70 -10.60
C LEU A 109 -16.26 -7.54 -9.69
N PRO A 110 -16.80 -7.82 -8.48
CA PRO A 110 -17.19 -6.76 -7.53
C PRO A 110 -16.06 -5.78 -7.21
N LEU A 111 -14.84 -6.27 -6.99
CA LEU A 111 -13.67 -5.41 -6.74
C LEU A 111 -13.35 -4.52 -7.95
N GLY A 112 -13.48 -5.05 -9.16
CA GLY A 112 -13.27 -4.28 -10.39
C GLY A 112 -14.26 -3.12 -10.50
N GLN A 113 -15.54 -3.36 -10.15
CA GLN A 113 -16.57 -2.32 -10.13
C GLN A 113 -16.24 -1.21 -9.12
N CYS A 114 -15.86 -1.57 -7.89
CA CYS A 114 -15.47 -0.59 -6.88
C CYS A 114 -14.24 0.25 -7.31
N ILE A 115 -13.25 -0.37 -7.97
CA ILE A 115 -12.07 0.35 -8.47
C ILE A 115 -12.45 1.32 -9.58
N ILE A 116 -13.29 0.90 -10.53
CA ILE A 116 -13.77 1.76 -11.63
C ILE A 116 -14.55 2.96 -11.06
N GLU A 117 -15.46 2.71 -10.13
CA GLU A 117 -16.27 3.75 -9.50
C GLU A 117 -15.40 4.75 -8.72
N ALA A 118 -14.47 4.25 -7.90
CA ALA A 118 -13.54 5.12 -7.17
C ALA A 118 -12.68 5.99 -8.10
N ILE A 119 -12.15 5.41 -9.20
CA ILE A 119 -11.39 6.16 -10.21
C ILE A 119 -12.26 7.23 -10.86
N GLN A 120 -13.51 6.91 -11.20
CA GLN A 120 -14.43 7.86 -11.81
C GLN A 120 -14.72 9.04 -10.86
N VAL A 121 -14.97 8.76 -9.58
CA VAL A 121 -15.18 9.80 -8.56
C VAL A 121 -13.94 10.69 -8.40
N ILE A 122 -12.74 10.12 -8.42
CA ILE A 122 -11.49 10.91 -8.36
C ILE A 122 -11.37 11.82 -9.59
N LYS A 123 -11.61 11.29 -10.80
CA LYS A 123 -11.59 12.10 -12.03
C LYS A 123 -12.59 13.25 -11.98
N GLU A 124 -13.83 12.96 -11.59
CA GLU A 124 -14.88 13.97 -11.42
C GLU A 124 -14.51 15.02 -10.36
N SER A 125 -13.81 14.64 -9.30
CA SER A 125 -13.36 15.61 -8.29
C SER A 125 -12.34 16.58 -8.88
N ILE A 126 -11.38 16.09 -9.67
CA ILE A 126 -10.37 16.93 -10.35
C ILE A 126 -11.05 17.84 -11.36
N GLU A 127 -12.04 17.35 -12.11
CA GLU A 127 -12.80 18.16 -13.07
C GLU A 127 -13.62 19.26 -12.37
N LYS A 128 -14.28 18.95 -11.25
CA LYS A 128 -15.14 19.90 -10.52
C LYS A 128 -14.37 20.95 -9.73
N PHE A 129 -13.24 20.59 -9.11
CA PHE A 129 -12.54 21.45 -8.16
C PHE A 129 -11.15 21.87 -8.61
N THR A 130 -10.57 21.21 -9.62
CA THR A 130 -9.18 21.34 -10.06
C THR A 130 -8.16 20.83 -9.04
N LEU A 131 -7.11 20.15 -9.52
CA LEU A 131 -6.13 19.47 -8.68
C LEU A 131 -5.50 20.39 -7.61
N GLN A 132 -5.24 21.65 -7.95
CA GLN A 132 -4.61 22.61 -7.03
C GLN A 132 -5.47 23.00 -5.83
N ASN A 133 -6.80 22.84 -5.92
CA ASN A 133 -7.77 23.20 -4.87
C ASN A 133 -8.27 21.99 -4.07
N ILE A 134 -7.71 20.81 -4.34
CA ILE A 134 -8.04 19.57 -3.64
C ILE A 134 -6.84 19.16 -2.77
N PHE A 135 -7.12 18.58 -1.61
CA PHE A 135 -6.12 17.86 -0.83
C PHE A 135 -6.64 16.48 -0.39
N LEU A 136 -5.72 15.56 -0.16
CA LEU A 136 -5.99 14.24 0.42
C LEU A 136 -5.90 14.32 1.95
N SER A 137 -6.95 13.95 2.67
CA SER A 137 -6.83 13.70 4.12
C SER A 137 -6.17 12.34 4.32
N PHE A 138 -4.89 12.35 4.67
CA PHE A 138 -4.07 11.15 4.80
C PHE A 138 -3.82 10.83 6.27
N ASN A 139 -3.84 9.55 6.63
CA ASN A 139 -3.58 9.09 8.00
C ASN A 139 -2.67 7.84 8.06
N GLY A 140 -2.08 7.41 6.94
CA GLY A 140 -1.30 6.17 6.90
C GLY A 140 -2.12 4.87 6.97
N GLY A 141 -3.43 4.94 7.16
CA GLY A 141 -4.30 3.76 7.21
C GLY A 141 -4.46 3.09 5.84
N LYS A 142 -4.76 1.78 5.85
CA LYS A 142 -4.93 0.96 4.63
C LYS A 142 -5.90 1.58 3.61
N ASP A 143 -7.00 2.18 4.08
CA ASP A 143 -8.06 2.69 3.21
C ASP A 143 -7.59 3.98 2.50
N CYS A 144 -6.91 4.89 3.22
CA CYS A 144 -6.26 6.07 2.65
C CYS A 144 -5.10 5.71 1.71
N VAL A 145 -4.35 4.64 2.01
CA VAL A 145 -3.29 4.14 1.12
C VAL A 145 -3.88 3.60 -0.18
N VAL A 146 -4.92 2.76 -0.14
CA VAL A 146 -5.60 2.30 -1.36
C VAL A 146 -6.11 3.48 -2.18
N LEU A 147 -6.74 4.47 -1.54
CA LEU A 147 -7.17 5.70 -2.20
C LEU A 147 -6.00 6.44 -2.85
N LEU A 148 -4.85 6.52 -2.18
CA LEU A 148 -3.64 7.15 -2.70
C LEU A 148 -3.10 6.46 -3.96
N TYR A 149 -3.11 5.12 -3.98
CA TYR A 149 -2.77 4.34 -5.19
C TYR A 149 -3.70 4.68 -6.36
N LEU A 150 -5.02 4.74 -6.12
CA LEU A 150 -6.00 5.07 -7.16
C LEU A 150 -5.84 6.51 -7.64
N PHE A 151 -5.59 7.46 -6.73
CA PHE A 151 -5.42 8.87 -7.07
C PHE A 151 -4.17 9.07 -7.93
N GLN A 152 -3.03 8.49 -7.56
CA GLN A 152 -1.81 8.60 -8.35
C GLN A 152 -1.96 7.93 -9.73
N ALA A 153 -2.73 6.83 -9.84
CA ALA A 153 -3.05 6.21 -11.13
C ALA A 153 -3.84 7.17 -12.05
N VAL A 154 -4.78 7.93 -11.48
CA VAL A 154 -5.55 8.94 -12.21
C VAL A 154 -4.66 10.09 -12.67
N LEU A 155 -3.74 10.56 -11.82
CA LEU A 155 -2.81 11.62 -12.20
C LEU A 155 -1.91 11.20 -13.37
N GLU A 156 -1.40 9.96 -13.34
CA GLU A 156 -0.61 9.41 -14.46
C GLU A 156 -1.44 9.30 -15.74
N GLU A 157 -2.67 8.80 -15.65
CA GLU A 157 -3.58 8.68 -16.81
C GLU A 157 -3.89 10.05 -17.44
N LEU A 158 -4.12 11.05 -16.60
CA LEU A 158 -4.42 12.43 -17.01
C LEU A 158 -3.17 13.27 -17.32
N LYS A 159 -1.96 12.69 -17.17
CA LYS A 159 -0.67 13.33 -17.40
C LYS A 159 -0.41 14.58 -16.55
N TYR A 160 -0.91 14.59 -15.31
CA TYR A 160 -0.50 15.56 -14.31
C TYR A 160 0.90 15.21 -13.79
N ASN A 161 1.74 16.23 -13.60
CA ASN A 161 3.10 16.09 -13.05
C ASN A 161 3.20 16.65 -11.62
N GLU A 162 2.12 17.26 -11.14
CA GLU A 162 1.99 17.85 -9.82
C GLU A 162 1.90 16.77 -8.75
N ARG A 163 2.44 17.08 -7.56
CA ARG A 163 2.36 16.20 -6.40
C ARG A 163 0.97 16.23 -5.79
N ILE A 164 0.51 15.10 -5.26
CA ILE A 164 -0.71 15.07 -4.44
C ILE A 164 -0.44 15.85 -3.16
N LYS A 165 -1.23 16.92 -2.96
CA LYS A 165 -1.27 17.66 -1.70
C LYS A 165 -1.99 16.82 -0.66
N ALA A 166 -1.33 16.52 0.44
CA ALA A 166 -1.87 15.68 1.51
C ALA A 166 -1.81 16.43 2.85
N VAL A 167 -2.81 16.19 3.70
CA VAL A 167 -2.86 16.71 5.07
C VAL A 167 -2.90 15.54 6.03
N TYR A 168 -1.99 15.53 6.99
CA TYR A 168 -1.89 14.53 8.04
C TYR A 168 -2.04 15.18 9.41
N PHE A 169 -3.00 14.69 10.19
CA PHE A 169 -3.24 15.13 11.55
C PHE A 169 -2.48 14.22 12.51
N GLN A 170 -1.45 14.78 13.15
CA GLN A 170 -0.60 14.08 14.09
C GLN A 170 -1.13 14.27 15.51
N SER A 171 -1.35 13.16 16.21
CA SER A 171 -1.74 13.13 17.63
C SER A 171 -0.53 12.88 18.52
N ASP A 172 -0.55 13.39 19.76
CA ASP A 172 0.56 13.23 20.72
C ASP A 172 0.77 11.76 21.15
N ASP A 173 -0.27 10.93 21.10
CA ASP A 173 -0.24 9.51 21.50
C ASP A 173 0.03 8.54 20.33
N GLN A 174 0.61 9.03 19.23
CA GLN A 174 0.87 8.21 18.03
C GLN A 174 2.12 7.35 18.20
N PHE A 175 2.06 6.09 17.73
CA PHE A 175 3.22 5.20 17.75
C PHE A 175 4.27 5.66 16.73
N SER A 176 5.55 5.56 17.08
CA SER A 176 6.68 5.88 16.19
C SER A 176 6.62 5.12 14.86
N GLU A 177 6.15 3.88 14.89
CA GLU A 177 6.02 3.01 13.73
C GLU A 177 4.97 3.54 12.73
N GLU A 178 3.94 4.26 13.20
CA GLU A 178 2.98 4.91 12.32
C GLU A 178 3.60 6.12 11.63
N GLU A 179 4.43 6.90 12.33
CA GLU A 179 5.15 8.03 11.76
C GLU A 179 6.16 7.58 10.71
N ASP A 180 6.94 6.53 11.01
CA ASP A 180 7.86 5.90 10.07
C ASP A 180 7.12 5.42 8.82
N TYR A 181 5.95 4.79 9.00
CA TYR A 181 5.12 4.35 7.89
C TYR A 181 4.60 5.51 7.05
N VAL A 182 4.10 6.57 7.68
CA VAL A 182 3.63 7.79 6.99
C VAL A 182 4.76 8.40 6.18
N GLN A 183 5.94 8.58 6.77
CA GLN A 183 7.08 9.17 6.09
C GLN A 183 7.57 8.29 4.92
N SER A 184 7.59 6.97 5.10
CA SER A 184 7.91 6.04 4.01
C SER A 184 6.91 6.15 2.85
N THR A 185 5.62 6.36 3.16
CA THR A 185 4.56 6.52 2.16
C THR A 185 4.65 7.85 1.44
N VAL A 186 4.96 8.94 2.16
CA VAL A 186 5.23 10.26 1.58
C VAL A 186 6.35 10.19 0.56
N ASN A 187 7.45 9.54 0.92
CA ASN A 187 8.60 9.35 0.02
C ASN A 187 8.23 8.48 -1.19
N ARG A 188 7.50 7.38 -0.96
CA ARG A 188 7.04 6.45 -2.00
C ARG A 188 6.19 7.12 -3.08
N PHE A 189 5.26 7.98 -2.67
CA PHE A 189 4.31 8.63 -3.57
C PHE A 189 4.70 10.07 -3.93
N ASN A 190 5.84 10.56 -3.42
CA ASN A 190 6.29 11.94 -3.59
C ASN A 190 5.20 12.96 -3.21
N LEU A 191 4.59 12.78 -2.03
CA LEU A 191 3.49 13.64 -1.57
C LEU A 191 4.00 15.03 -1.16
N ASP A 192 3.17 16.04 -1.39
CA ASP A 192 3.30 17.35 -0.75
C ASP A 192 2.52 17.33 0.56
N LEU A 193 3.18 16.88 1.64
CA LEU A 193 2.54 16.62 2.93
C LEU A 193 2.58 17.86 3.85
N LYS A 194 1.41 18.30 4.31
CA LYS A 194 1.24 19.21 5.45
C LYS A 194 0.89 18.42 6.70
N VAL A 195 1.72 18.54 7.74
CA VAL A 195 1.43 17.99 9.07
C VAL A 195 0.73 19.06 9.92
N ILE A 196 -0.37 18.68 10.57
CA ILE A 196 -1.13 19.51 11.52
C ILE A 196 -1.11 18.79 12.86
N LYS A 197 -0.69 19.50 13.91
CA LYS A 197 -0.68 18.97 15.28
C LYS A 197 -1.91 19.44 16.05
N GLY A 198 -2.41 18.60 16.94
CA GLY A 198 -3.52 18.91 17.83
C GLY A 198 -4.88 18.45 17.32
N GLU A 199 -5.93 19.14 17.74
CA GLU A 199 -7.31 18.69 17.53
C GLU A 199 -7.77 18.88 16.07
N LEU A 200 -8.37 17.83 15.50
CA LEU A 200 -8.73 17.74 14.08
C LEU A 200 -9.53 18.96 13.59
N LYS A 201 -10.55 19.38 14.34
CA LYS A 201 -11.48 20.43 13.90
C LYS A 201 -10.83 21.81 13.92
N SER A 202 -10.15 22.17 15.00
CA SER A 202 -9.43 23.44 15.11
C SER A 202 -8.26 23.49 14.13
N GLY A 203 -7.45 22.43 14.05
CA GLY A 203 -6.35 22.32 13.11
C GLY A 203 -6.78 22.44 11.65
N LEU A 204 -7.88 21.77 11.27
CA LEU A 204 -8.45 21.91 9.92
C LEU A 204 -8.95 23.33 9.64
N ASN A 205 -9.61 23.97 10.60
CA ASN A 205 -10.09 25.34 10.44
C ASN A 205 -8.93 26.32 10.19
N ASP A 206 -7.84 26.18 10.94
CA ASP A 206 -6.68 27.08 10.78
C ASP A 206 -5.93 26.81 9.48
N PHE A 207 -5.78 25.54 9.11
CA PHE A 207 -5.24 25.16 7.79
C PHE A 207 -6.04 25.76 6.63
N LEU A 208 -7.37 25.71 6.68
CA LEU A 208 -8.23 26.26 5.62
C LEU A 208 -8.19 27.80 5.57
N LYS A 209 -8.00 28.49 6.71
CA LYS A 209 -7.79 29.94 6.72
C LYS A 209 -6.47 30.34 6.06
N GLU A 210 -5.40 29.57 6.33
CA GLU A 210 -4.08 29.78 5.73
C GLU A 210 -4.04 29.40 4.25
N ASN A 211 -4.93 28.51 3.81
CA ASN A 211 -4.94 27.94 2.47
C ASN A 211 -6.33 28.07 1.83
N PRO A 212 -6.80 29.31 1.56
CA PRO A 212 -8.15 29.57 1.08
C PRO A 212 -8.43 29.00 -0.32
N GLN A 213 -7.41 28.56 -1.05
CA GLN A 213 -7.56 27.88 -2.33
C GLN A 213 -8.19 26.50 -2.20
N PHE A 214 -8.06 25.82 -1.05
CA PHE A 214 -8.63 24.49 -0.89
C PHE A 214 -10.14 24.55 -0.71
N CYS A 215 -10.88 23.93 -1.62
CA CYS A 215 -12.34 23.87 -1.60
C CYS A 215 -12.89 22.44 -1.48
N ALA A 216 -12.05 21.41 -1.60
CA ALA A 216 -12.44 20.03 -1.43
C ALA A 216 -11.35 19.19 -0.77
N SER A 217 -11.77 18.20 0.01
CA SER A 217 -10.90 17.16 0.58
C SER A 217 -11.36 15.80 0.05
N ILE A 218 -10.43 14.96 -0.36
CA ILE A 218 -10.70 13.53 -0.63
C ILE A 218 -10.36 12.74 0.64
N ILE A 219 -11.24 11.83 1.05
CA ILE A 219 -11.11 11.05 2.29
C ILE A 219 -11.32 9.55 2.02
N GLY A 220 -10.53 8.69 2.67
CA GLY A 220 -10.62 7.24 2.54
C GLY A 220 -11.70 6.57 3.41
N THR A 221 -12.83 7.23 3.63
CA THR A 221 -13.92 6.72 4.48
C THR A 221 -14.82 5.76 3.71
N ARG A 222 -15.26 4.68 4.37
CA ARG A 222 -16.16 3.67 3.79
C ARG A 222 -17.54 3.76 4.42
N GLN A 223 -18.56 3.31 3.71
CA GLN A 223 -19.93 3.25 4.23
C GLN A 223 -20.07 2.34 5.47
N SER A 224 -19.16 1.36 5.63
CA SER A 224 -19.11 0.47 6.79
C SER A 224 -18.45 1.08 8.03
N ASP A 225 -17.82 2.26 7.90
CA ASP A 225 -17.25 2.95 9.05
C ASP A 225 -18.36 3.58 9.90
N THR A 226 -18.10 3.75 11.20
CA THR A 226 -19.08 4.24 12.16
C THR A 226 -19.59 5.63 11.77
N GLY A 227 -20.91 5.78 11.63
CA GLY A 227 -21.55 7.04 11.25
C GLY A 227 -21.52 7.37 9.75
N SER A 228 -20.89 6.54 8.92
CA SER A 228 -20.63 6.83 7.50
C SER A 228 -21.64 6.25 6.52
N ARG A 229 -22.66 5.52 6.99
CA ARG A 229 -23.60 4.77 6.15
C ARG A 229 -24.36 5.62 5.12
N LYS A 230 -24.59 6.89 5.42
CA LYS A 230 -25.35 7.83 4.56
C LYS A 230 -24.47 8.74 3.72
N LEU A 231 -23.14 8.65 3.86
CA LEU A 231 -22.23 9.49 3.10
C LEU A 231 -22.36 9.17 1.61
N GLN A 232 -22.31 10.22 0.81
CA GLN A 232 -22.29 10.15 -0.65
C GLN A 232 -20.85 10.39 -1.14
N PHE A 233 -20.56 10.07 -2.41
CA PHE A 233 -19.24 10.34 -2.98
C PHE A 233 -18.85 11.83 -2.95
N PHE A 234 -19.84 12.70 -3.11
CA PHE A 234 -19.67 14.15 -2.96
C PHE A 234 -20.61 14.63 -1.86
N GLN A 235 -20.05 15.28 -0.84
CA GLN A 235 -20.81 15.80 0.28
C GLN A 235 -20.40 17.24 0.55
N VAL A 236 -21.38 18.13 0.48
CA VAL A 236 -21.23 19.52 0.90
C VAL A 236 -21.57 19.60 2.39
N LYS A 237 -20.85 20.44 3.11
CA LYS A 237 -21.09 20.70 4.53
C LYS A 237 -22.23 21.69 4.72
#